data_AF-A0A3E1YEV7-F1
#
_entry.id   AF-A0A3E1YEV7-F1
#
_cell.length_a   1.000
_cell.length_b   1.000
_cell.length_c   1.000
_cell.angle_alpha   90.00
_cell.angle_beta   90.00
_cell.angle_gamma   90.00
#
_symmetry.space_group_name_H-M   'P 1'
#
loop_
_entity.id
_entity.type
_entity.pdbx_description
1 polymer ?
#
loop_
_entity_poly.entity_id
_entity_poly.type
_entity_poly.pdbx_seq_one_letter_code
_entity_poly.pdbx_strand_id
1 'polypeptide(L)'
;MKRVLIIFLVITGLFACKKGMQDYRHSSPLSATDVSTYDFLKQQGGLYDTLLLLIDRVHLTDTLKSQNITFFVPQDNSIQAAIRNLNYTREKMDSAGNWTIDSIPLIVWDSLLRRYMLRGNVTADSLNYADGSNLVSLYGREMNGKTVKTNASGAVGGGTVLLQYSDKNNSRFVRNWSFAYTQNADIKTKNGIIHILEERHVFGFNSFTGMAFPKSLEPFQGPYLGFPIPIPGIVNAADFDEGPVNIAYRVANASGGHAYRPDDPGTETCSTGDAQVSKGGLYNVGWTTGGDWLRYTVDIAEAGDYEVNLRTAGGGDGIIYLEIDGNRVSPDIPTPSTGGWQTWRSNISTCTLPQGKHFLFVRIKQANLNLHRMIFKKL
;
A
#
# COMPACT_ATOMS: atom_id res chain seq x y z
N MET A 1 -58.01 -71.90 6.97
CA MET A 1 -56.66 -71.66 6.41
C MET A 1 -56.54 -70.18 6.04
N LYS A 2 -56.04 -69.35 6.95
CA LYS A 2 -55.88 -67.90 6.79
C LYS A 2 -54.42 -67.62 6.44
N ARG A 3 -54.17 -67.02 5.26
CA ARG A 3 -52.85 -66.54 4.86
C ARG A 3 -52.57 -65.23 5.61
N VAL A 4 -51.62 -65.26 6.54
CA VAL A 4 -51.09 -64.07 7.23
C VAL A 4 -49.93 -63.54 6.39
N LEU A 5 -50.10 -62.32 5.87
CA LEU A 5 -49.09 -61.56 5.16
C LEU A 5 -48.16 -60.94 6.22
N ILE A 6 -46.90 -61.39 6.29
CA ILE A 6 -45.87 -60.80 7.14
C ILE A 6 -45.30 -59.59 6.39
N ILE A 7 -45.59 -58.38 6.89
CA ILE A 7 -44.93 -57.14 6.46
C ILE A 7 -43.60 -57.04 7.22
N PHE A 8 -42.49 -57.21 6.51
CA PHE A 8 -41.16 -56.93 7.03
C PHE A 8 -40.93 -55.41 6.95
N LEU A 9 -41.00 -54.73 8.10
CA LEU A 9 -40.69 -53.31 8.23
C LEU A 9 -39.17 -53.16 8.25
N VAL A 10 -38.56 -52.86 7.09
CA VAL A 10 -37.15 -52.49 7.01
C VAL A 10 -37.00 -51.07 7.55
N ILE A 11 -36.55 -50.97 8.80
CA ILE A 11 -36.08 -49.70 9.40
C ILE A 11 -34.72 -49.39 8.77
N THR A 12 -34.72 -48.63 7.68
CA THR A 12 -33.50 -47.96 7.21
C THR A 12 -33.23 -46.78 8.12
N GLY A 13 -32.28 -46.92 9.04
CA GLY A 13 -31.72 -45.82 9.80
C GLY A 13 -31.06 -44.81 8.86
N LEU A 14 -31.69 -43.64 8.72
CA LEU A 14 -31.07 -42.47 8.12
C LEU A 14 -29.95 -41.99 9.06
N PHE A 15 -28.73 -42.47 8.86
CA PHE A 15 -27.54 -41.74 9.27
C PHE A 15 -27.42 -40.51 8.37
N ALA A 16 -28.15 -39.45 8.73
CA ALA A 16 -27.90 -38.13 8.20
C ALA A 16 -26.54 -37.66 8.75
N CYS A 17 -25.49 -37.75 7.93
CA CYS A 17 -24.31 -36.92 8.12
C CYS A 17 -24.77 -35.46 8.23
N LYS A 18 -24.47 -34.78 9.34
CA LYS A 18 -24.54 -33.32 9.43
C LYS A 18 -23.51 -32.73 8.45
N LYS A 19 -23.90 -32.56 7.19
CA LYS A 19 -23.20 -31.70 6.23
C LYS A 19 -23.69 -30.27 6.48
N GLY A 20 -22.90 -29.49 7.21
CA GLY A 20 -23.09 -28.04 7.33
C GLY A 20 -22.77 -27.37 5.99
N MET A 21 -23.76 -27.25 5.11
CA MET A 21 -23.69 -26.49 3.86
C MET A 21 -25.08 -25.97 3.47
N GLN A 22 -25.75 -25.25 4.37
CA GLN A 22 -26.93 -24.46 4.04
C GLN A 22 -26.94 -23.26 4.98
N ASP A 23 -26.43 -22.11 4.51
CA ASP A 23 -26.89 -20.77 4.92
C ASP A 23 -26.21 -19.59 4.20
N TYR A 24 -25.54 -19.78 3.07
CA TYR A 24 -25.16 -18.67 2.19
C TYR A 24 -26.31 -18.33 1.21
N ARG A 25 -27.49 -18.08 1.77
CA ARG A 25 -28.65 -17.57 1.03
C ARG A 25 -29.15 -16.35 1.78
N HIS A 26 -29.17 -15.23 1.07
CA HIS A 26 -29.88 -13.97 1.33
C HIS A 26 -28.94 -12.77 1.24
N SER A 27 -29.23 -11.95 0.23
CA SER A 27 -28.79 -10.58 0.05
C SER A 27 -29.31 -9.69 1.17
N SER A 28 -28.68 -9.80 2.34
CA SER A 28 -28.72 -8.82 3.42
C SER A 28 -27.31 -8.78 3.98
N PRO A 29 -26.55 -7.67 3.95
CA PRO A 29 -25.33 -7.68 4.70
C PRO A 29 -25.71 -7.51 6.15
N LEU A 30 -25.15 -8.36 7.01
CA LEU A 30 -24.42 -7.96 8.21
C LEU A 30 -24.17 -9.18 9.10
N SER A 31 -23.16 -9.99 8.77
CA SER A 31 -22.33 -10.49 9.86
C SER A 31 -21.51 -9.29 10.35
N ALA A 32 -22.14 -8.41 11.12
CA ALA A 32 -21.42 -7.37 11.84
C ALA A 32 -20.62 -8.08 12.92
N THR A 33 -19.32 -7.87 12.94
CA THR A 33 -18.48 -8.30 14.04
C THR A 33 -17.97 -7.09 14.80
N ASP A 34 -17.89 -7.21 16.12
CA ASP A 34 -17.38 -6.16 17.01
C ASP A 34 -15.85 -6.11 17.04
N VAL A 35 -15.18 -6.98 16.29
CA VAL A 35 -13.71 -6.99 16.18
C VAL A 35 -13.22 -6.21 14.97
N SER A 36 -11.95 -5.79 14.99
CA SER A 36 -11.35 -5.07 13.88
C SER A 36 -11.21 -5.94 12.63
N THR A 37 -10.98 -5.32 11.47
CA THR A 37 -10.70 -6.04 10.22
C THR A 37 -9.55 -7.04 10.35
N TYR A 38 -8.46 -6.65 11.01
CA TYR A 38 -7.33 -7.55 11.24
C TYR A 38 -7.72 -8.74 12.14
N ASP A 39 -8.39 -8.46 13.26
CA ASP A 39 -8.74 -9.50 14.24
C ASP A 39 -9.79 -10.47 13.68
N PHE A 40 -10.70 -9.98 12.82
CA PHE A 40 -11.67 -10.82 12.11
C PHE A 40 -10.95 -11.86 11.25
N LEU A 41 -9.95 -11.45 10.46
CA LEU A 41 -9.16 -12.36 9.61
C LEU A 41 -8.40 -13.38 10.45
N LYS A 42 -7.81 -12.94 11.57
CA LYS A 42 -7.08 -13.81 12.51
C LYS A 42 -7.96 -14.90 13.13
N GLN A 43 -9.25 -14.64 13.31
CA GLN A 43 -10.20 -15.61 13.88
C GLN A 43 -10.59 -16.74 12.92
N GLN A 44 -10.26 -16.65 11.63
CA GLN A 44 -10.71 -17.61 10.61
C GLN A 44 -9.89 -18.92 10.55
N GLY A 45 -9.21 -19.30 11.63
CA GLY A 45 -8.66 -20.65 11.80
C GLY A 45 -7.63 -21.09 10.76
N GLY A 46 -6.75 -20.19 10.33
CA GLY A 46 -5.63 -20.50 9.43
C GLY A 46 -5.84 -20.13 7.95
N LEU A 47 -7.06 -19.69 7.57
CA LEU A 47 -7.38 -19.36 6.18
C LEU A 47 -6.59 -18.17 5.59
N TYR A 48 -6.03 -17.32 6.46
CA TYR A 48 -5.35 -16.08 6.10
C TYR A 48 -3.96 -15.96 6.73
N ASP A 49 -3.31 -17.06 7.10
CA ASP A 49 -2.03 -17.03 7.81
C ASP A 49 -0.93 -16.34 6.98
N THR A 50 -0.85 -16.66 5.70
CA THR A 50 0.11 -16.05 4.76
C THR A 50 -0.22 -14.58 4.54
N LEU A 51 -1.50 -14.26 4.35
CA LEU A 51 -1.95 -12.88 4.21
C LEU A 51 -1.60 -12.05 5.45
N LEU A 52 -1.90 -12.55 6.65
CA LEU A 52 -1.64 -11.88 7.92
C LEU A 52 -0.14 -11.69 8.15
N LEU A 53 0.67 -12.71 7.85
CA LEU A 53 2.13 -12.61 7.89
C LEU A 53 2.64 -11.46 7.01
N LEU A 54 2.12 -11.35 5.78
CA LEU A 54 2.53 -10.28 4.86
C LEU A 54 2.05 -8.90 5.35
N ILE A 55 0.80 -8.80 5.81
CA ILE A 55 0.25 -7.58 6.42
C ILE A 55 1.14 -7.08 7.57
N ASP A 56 1.58 -7.97 8.45
CA ASP A 56 2.41 -7.62 9.60
C ASP A 56 3.81 -7.16 9.14
N ARG A 57 4.40 -7.87 8.17
CA ARG A 57 5.72 -7.52 7.62
C ARG A 57 5.76 -6.20 6.87
N VAL A 58 4.63 -5.76 6.32
CA VAL A 58 4.51 -4.45 5.65
C VAL A 58 3.86 -3.39 6.52
N HIS A 59 3.73 -3.65 7.83
CA HIS A 59 3.22 -2.70 8.81
C HIS A 59 1.80 -2.17 8.52
N LEU A 60 0.94 -3.01 7.94
CA LEU A 60 -0.47 -2.70 7.66
C LEU A 60 -1.42 -3.05 8.81
N THR A 61 -0.93 -3.67 9.88
CA THR A 61 -1.71 -4.10 11.05
C THR A 61 -2.50 -2.94 11.67
N ASP A 62 -1.87 -1.80 11.92
CA ASP A 62 -2.53 -0.64 12.52
C ASP A 62 -3.62 -0.05 11.61
N THR A 63 -3.39 -0.06 10.30
CA THR A 63 -4.39 0.36 9.31
C THR A 63 -5.64 -0.51 9.43
N LEU A 64 -5.47 -1.84 9.48
CA LEU A 64 -6.56 -2.79 9.56
C LEU A 64 -7.21 -2.87 10.96
N LYS A 65 -6.54 -2.38 12.01
CA LYS A 65 -7.10 -2.32 13.36
C LYS A 65 -7.87 -1.03 13.67
N SER A 66 -7.44 0.09 13.09
CA SER A 66 -7.87 1.42 13.56
C SER A 66 -8.53 2.30 12.50
N GLN A 67 -8.16 2.15 11.22
CA GLN A 67 -8.65 3.06 10.18
C GLN A 67 -9.97 2.59 9.59
N ASN A 68 -10.81 3.54 9.19
CA ASN A 68 -12.03 3.28 8.44
C ASN A 68 -11.69 2.91 6.98
N ILE A 69 -11.72 1.62 6.66
CA ILE A 69 -11.33 1.11 5.34
C ILE A 69 -12.30 0.06 4.79
N THR A 70 -12.29 -0.09 3.47
CA THR A 70 -12.84 -1.28 2.80
C THR A 70 -11.69 -2.14 2.32
N PHE A 71 -11.70 -3.43 2.65
CA PHE A 71 -10.67 -4.38 2.24
C PHE A 71 -11.24 -5.49 1.35
N PHE A 72 -10.78 -5.55 0.10
CA PHE A 72 -11.00 -6.66 -0.82
C PHE A 72 -10.00 -7.78 -0.54
N VAL A 73 -10.32 -8.64 0.41
CA VAL A 73 -9.39 -9.61 1.01
C VAL A 73 -8.97 -10.67 -0.03
N PRO A 74 -7.70 -10.70 -0.48
CA PRO A 74 -7.18 -11.84 -1.24
C PRO A 74 -6.96 -13.03 -0.29
N GLN A 75 -7.17 -14.25 -0.76
CA GLN A 75 -6.97 -15.45 0.06
C GLN A 75 -5.54 -16.00 -0.04
N ASP A 76 -5.12 -16.83 0.90
CA ASP A 76 -3.76 -17.43 0.89
C ASP A 76 -3.45 -18.20 -0.40
N ASN A 77 -4.44 -18.94 -0.96
CA ASN A 77 -4.27 -19.63 -2.24
C ASN A 77 -3.98 -18.66 -3.40
N SER A 78 -4.54 -17.44 -3.35
CA SER A 78 -4.28 -16.37 -4.32
C SER A 78 -2.80 -15.96 -4.34
N ILE A 79 -2.19 -15.88 -3.15
CA ILE A 79 -0.79 -15.51 -2.92
C ILE A 79 0.12 -16.65 -3.37
N GLN A 80 -0.21 -17.89 -3.01
CA GLN A 80 0.51 -19.07 -3.46
C GLN A 80 0.49 -19.21 -4.99
N ALA A 81 -0.66 -18.93 -5.63
CA ALA A 81 -0.78 -18.94 -7.09
C ALA A 81 0.15 -17.89 -7.74
N ALA A 82 0.24 -16.69 -7.15
CA ALA A 82 1.12 -15.64 -7.64
C ALA A 82 2.60 -16.04 -7.58
N ILE A 83 3.04 -16.67 -6.47
CA ILE A 83 4.40 -17.22 -6.33
C ILE A 83 4.67 -18.35 -7.33
N ARG A 84 3.72 -19.25 -7.55
CA ARG A 84 3.85 -20.32 -8.57
C ARG A 84 4.03 -19.73 -9.97
N ASN A 85 3.21 -18.76 -10.35
CA ASN A 85 3.30 -18.09 -11.65
C ASN A 85 4.64 -17.35 -11.83
N LEU A 86 5.15 -16.74 -10.75
CA LEU A 86 6.45 -16.10 -10.73
C LEU A 86 7.58 -17.10 -10.99
N ASN A 87 7.65 -18.19 -10.22
CA ASN A 87 8.68 -19.22 -10.40
C ASN A 87 8.62 -19.84 -11.80
N TYR A 88 7.42 -20.12 -12.30
CA TYR A 88 7.23 -20.59 -13.68
C TYR A 88 7.80 -19.60 -14.71
N THR A 89 7.53 -18.30 -14.54
CA THR A 89 8.04 -17.26 -15.44
C THR A 89 9.58 -17.17 -15.39
N ARG A 90 10.16 -17.21 -14.19
CA ARG A 90 11.61 -17.19 -13.99
C ARG A 90 12.29 -18.38 -14.64
N GLU A 91 11.73 -19.58 -14.50
CA GLU A 91 12.23 -20.80 -15.15
C GLU A 91 12.24 -20.66 -16.68
N LYS A 92 11.20 -20.05 -17.26
CA LYS A 92 11.13 -19.78 -18.71
C LYS A 92 12.07 -18.66 -19.18
N MET A 93 12.66 -17.90 -18.26
CA MET A 93 13.64 -16.86 -18.53
C MET A 93 15.06 -17.26 -18.10
N ASP A 94 15.34 -18.56 -18.03
CA ASP A 94 16.64 -19.13 -17.64
C ASP A 94 17.15 -18.65 -16.26
N SER A 95 16.23 -18.22 -15.39
CA SER A 95 16.50 -17.76 -14.01
C SER A 95 15.87 -18.71 -12.99
N ALA A 96 15.96 -20.02 -13.27
CA ALA A 96 15.38 -21.06 -12.44
C ALA A 96 15.87 -20.96 -10.97
N GLY A 97 14.93 -21.14 -10.05
CA GLY A 97 15.17 -21.06 -8.62
C GLY A 97 13.86 -21.24 -7.86
N ASN A 98 13.95 -21.58 -6.57
CA ASN A 98 12.78 -21.76 -5.72
C ASN A 98 12.51 -20.48 -4.92
N TRP A 99 11.98 -19.44 -5.57
CA TRP A 99 11.62 -18.22 -4.88
C TRP A 99 10.39 -18.44 -4.01
N THR A 100 10.49 -18.04 -2.74
CA THR A 100 9.41 -18.07 -1.76
C THR A 100 8.90 -16.66 -1.51
N ILE A 101 7.94 -16.51 -0.59
CA ILE A 101 7.46 -15.19 -0.16
C ILE A 101 8.58 -14.28 0.36
N ASP A 102 9.62 -14.85 0.98
CA ASP A 102 10.77 -14.14 1.54
C ASP A 102 11.75 -13.68 0.45
N SER A 103 11.71 -14.31 -0.73
CA SER A 103 12.55 -13.92 -1.87
C SER A 103 12.06 -12.63 -2.53
N ILE A 104 10.83 -12.19 -2.23
CA ILE A 104 10.21 -11.03 -2.85
C ILE A 104 10.43 -9.80 -1.97
N PRO A 105 10.91 -8.67 -2.52
CA PRO A 105 11.06 -7.43 -1.75
C PRO A 105 9.74 -7.04 -1.06
N LEU A 106 9.81 -6.68 0.23
CA LEU A 106 8.63 -6.31 1.03
C LEU A 106 7.80 -5.21 0.39
N ILE A 107 8.44 -4.30 -0.36
CA ILE A 107 7.76 -3.22 -1.05
C ILE A 107 6.78 -3.71 -2.13
N VAL A 108 7.08 -4.83 -2.80
CA VAL A 108 6.16 -5.42 -3.78
C VAL A 108 4.89 -5.89 -3.06
N TRP A 109 5.04 -6.49 -1.88
CA TRP A 109 3.91 -6.89 -1.05
C TRP A 109 3.11 -5.69 -0.55
N ASP A 110 3.76 -4.64 -0.02
CA ASP A 110 3.10 -3.44 0.48
C ASP A 110 2.27 -2.76 -0.61
N SER A 111 2.92 -2.48 -1.74
CA SER A 111 2.31 -1.82 -2.91
C SER A 111 1.10 -2.60 -3.43
N LEU A 112 1.21 -3.92 -3.51
CA LEU A 112 0.13 -4.76 -4.04
C LEU A 112 -0.99 -4.98 -3.03
N LEU A 113 -0.69 -5.17 -1.74
CA LEU A 113 -1.70 -5.31 -0.69
C LEU A 113 -2.58 -4.06 -0.59
N ARG A 114 -1.98 -2.87 -0.70
CA ARG A 114 -2.72 -1.60 -0.67
C ARG A 114 -3.60 -1.35 -1.87
N ARG A 115 -3.45 -2.10 -2.98
CA ARG A 115 -4.42 -2.07 -4.10
C ARG A 115 -5.75 -2.71 -3.73
N TYR A 116 -5.78 -3.53 -2.69
CA TYR A 116 -6.99 -4.18 -2.20
C TYR A 116 -7.70 -3.36 -1.13
N MET A 117 -7.11 -2.26 -0.66
CA MET A 117 -7.65 -1.44 0.43
C MET A 117 -8.11 -0.09 -0.09
N LEU A 118 -9.31 0.33 0.30
CA LEU A 118 -9.91 1.62 -0.05
C LEU A 118 -10.21 2.41 1.22
N ARG A 119 -10.17 3.75 1.16
CA ARG A 119 -10.59 4.60 2.28
C ARG A 119 -12.10 4.58 2.42
N GLY A 120 -12.58 4.52 3.67
CA GLY A 120 -13.99 4.56 3.99
C GLY A 120 -14.74 3.28 3.61
N ASN A 121 -16.06 3.35 3.67
CA ASN A 121 -16.96 2.24 3.44
C ASN A 121 -17.47 2.23 2.00
N VAL A 122 -17.10 1.20 1.24
CA VAL A 122 -17.57 0.92 -0.11
C VAL A 122 -18.43 -0.33 -0.04
N THR A 123 -19.75 -0.15 -0.10
CA THR A 123 -20.72 -1.26 -0.01
C THR A 123 -21.04 -1.83 -1.40
N ALA A 124 -21.66 -3.00 -1.47
CA ALA A 124 -22.14 -3.53 -2.74
C ALA A 124 -23.17 -2.58 -3.41
N ASP A 125 -23.98 -1.90 -2.60
CA ASP A 125 -24.95 -0.92 -3.09
C ASP A 125 -24.27 0.29 -3.75
N SER A 126 -23.13 0.76 -3.22
CA SER A 126 -22.40 1.90 -3.80
C SER A 126 -21.69 1.58 -5.12
N LEU A 127 -21.71 0.30 -5.54
CA LEU A 127 -21.10 -0.20 -6.77
C LEU A 127 -22.13 -0.62 -7.84
N ASN A 128 -23.43 -0.40 -7.57
CA ASN A 128 -24.53 -0.86 -8.42
C ASN A 128 -24.80 0.09 -9.61
N TYR A 129 -23.76 0.40 -10.37
CA TYR A 129 -23.83 1.18 -11.61
C TYR A 129 -23.50 0.31 -12.82
N ALA A 130 -24.09 0.62 -13.98
CA ALA A 130 -23.92 -0.16 -15.21
C ALA A 130 -22.45 -0.32 -15.63
N ASP A 131 -21.64 0.72 -15.46
CA ASP A 131 -20.20 0.72 -15.76
C ASP A 131 -19.32 0.51 -14.50
N GLY A 132 -19.96 0.21 -13.36
CA GLY A 132 -19.32 0.23 -12.05
C GLY A 132 -18.96 1.65 -11.60
N SER A 133 -18.26 1.71 -10.47
CA SER A 133 -17.76 2.95 -9.86
C SER A 133 -16.24 3.01 -10.01
N ASN A 134 -15.70 4.18 -10.34
CA ASN A 134 -14.27 4.43 -10.19
C ASN A 134 -13.93 4.44 -8.69
N LEU A 135 -12.90 3.69 -8.32
CA LEU A 135 -12.41 3.56 -6.96
C LEU A 135 -10.95 3.99 -6.92
N VAL A 136 -10.49 4.39 -5.75
CA VAL A 136 -9.10 4.79 -5.53
C VAL A 136 -8.56 4.04 -4.32
N SER A 137 -7.54 3.22 -4.53
CA SER A 137 -6.92 2.46 -3.45
C SER A 137 -6.10 3.34 -2.50
N LEU A 138 -5.63 2.80 -1.37
CA LEU A 138 -4.89 3.57 -0.36
C LEU A 138 -3.66 4.32 -0.91
N TYR A 139 -3.11 3.92 -2.07
CA TYR A 139 -2.00 4.58 -2.79
C TYR A 139 -2.42 5.21 -4.12
N GLY A 140 -3.64 5.74 -4.20
CA GLY A 140 -4.05 6.56 -5.35
C GLY A 140 -4.24 5.78 -6.65
N ARG A 141 -4.15 4.44 -6.62
CA ARG A 141 -4.29 3.63 -7.81
C ARG A 141 -5.74 3.56 -8.22
N GLU A 142 -6.01 3.87 -9.49
CA GLU A 142 -7.36 3.78 -10.02
C GLU A 142 -7.79 2.33 -10.15
N MET A 143 -8.91 2.02 -9.50
CA MET A 143 -9.57 0.73 -9.50
C MET A 143 -11.01 0.93 -10.00
N ASN A 144 -11.73 -0.16 -10.22
CA ASN A 144 -13.15 -0.13 -10.50
C ASN A 144 -13.87 -1.21 -9.69
N GLY A 145 -15.04 -0.89 -9.17
CA GLY A 145 -15.91 -1.86 -8.50
C GLY A 145 -17.26 -1.88 -9.16
N LYS A 146 -17.80 -3.07 -9.41
CA LYS A 146 -19.09 -3.24 -10.07
C LYS A 146 -19.87 -4.38 -9.46
N THR A 147 -21.16 -4.15 -9.23
CA THR A 147 -22.08 -5.21 -8.82
C THR A 147 -22.49 -6.05 -10.02
N VAL A 148 -22.38 -7.38 -9.91
CA VAL A 148 -22.72 -8.34 -10.96
C VAL A 148 -23.77 -9.32 -10.43
N LYS A 149 -24.92 -9.37 -11.11
CA LYS A 149 -26.01 -10.31 -10.80
C LYS A 149 -25.80 -11.60 -11.58
N THR A 150 -25.84 -12.73 -10.88
CA THR A 150 -25.85 -14.04 -11.53
C THR A 150 -27.28 -14.47 -11.90
N ASN A 151 -27.42 -15.42 -12.81
CA ASN A 151 -28.72 -16.01 -13.14
C ASN A 151 -28.99 -17.22 -12.22
N ALA A 152 -30.25 -17.41 -11.83
CA ALA A 152 -30.71 -18.63 -11.16
C ALA A 152 -31.79 -19.31 -12.02
N SER A 153 -31.88 -20.64 -11.99
CA SER A 153 -32.77 -21.50 -12.80
C SER A 153 -34.06 -20.83 -13.31
N GLY A 154 -34.03 -20.33 -14.54
CA GLY A 154 -35.20 -19.75 -15.22
C GLY A 154 -35.44 -18.24 -15.01
N ALA A 155 -34.65 -17.56 -14.18
CA ALA A 155 -34.78 -16.12 -13.90
C ALA A 155 -33.47 -15.35 -14.21
N VAL A 156 -33.55 -14.43 -15.17
CA VAL A 156 -32.46 -13.48 -15.48
C VAL A 156 -32.28 -12.54 -14.29
N GLY A 157 -31.09 -12.54 -13.69
CA GLY A 157 -30.77 -11.73 -12.52
C GLY A 157 -31.37 -12.20 -11.18
N GLY A 158 -31.88 -13.43 -11.10
CA GLY A 158 -32.42 -14.04 -9.87
C GLY A 158 -31.38 -14.76 -8.99
N GLY A 159 -30.10 -14.73 -9.37
CA GLY A 159 -29.01 -15.35 -8.62
C GLY A 159 -28.27 -14.39 -7.67
N THR A 160 -27.26 -14.90 -6.97
CA THR A 160 -26.43 -14.16 -6.03
C THR A 160 -25.79 -12.91 -6.66
N VAL A 161 -25.75 -11.83 -5.88
CA VAL A 161 -25.05 -10.58 -6.18
C VAL A 161 -23.58 -10.74 -5.78
N LEU A 162 -22.68 -10.64 -6.75
CA LEU A 162 -21.23 -10.64 -6.55
C LEU A 162 -20.67 -9.24 -6.86
N LEU A 163 -19.52 -8.90 -6.31
CA LEU A 163 -18.77 -7.73 -6.74
C LEU A 163 -17.64 -8.16 -7.67
N GLN A 164 -17.49 -7.42 -8.75
CA GLN A 164 -16.31 -7.43 -9.61
C GLN A 164 -15.41 -6.28 -9.17
N TYR A 165 -14.23 -6.60 -8.67
CA TYR A 165 -13.20 -5.63 -8.30
C TYR A 165 -12.08 -5.68 -9.33
N SER A 166 -11.81 -4.55 -9.99
CA SER A 166 -10.95 -4.48 -11.16
C SER A 166 -9.79 -3.53 -10.95
N ASP A 167 -8.60 -4.03 -11.22
CA ASP A 167 -7.41 -3.27 -11.50
C ASP A 167 -7.50 -2.69 -12.92
N LYS A 168 -7.50 -1.36 -13.04
CA LYS A 168 -7.60 -0.69 -14.34
C LYS A 168 -6.31 -0.74 -15.16
N ASN A 169 -5.19 -1.15 -14.57
CA ASN A 169 -3.88 -1.20 -15.23
C ASN A 169 -3.49 0.11 -15.93
N ASN A 170 -3.81 1.26 -15.30
CA ASN A 170 -3.61 2.60 -15.86
C ASN A 170 -4.22 2.78 -17.27
N SER A 171 -5.27 2.02 -17.59
CA SER A 171 -5.94 2.04 -18.88
C SER A 171 -7.39 2.52 -18.72
N ARG A 172 -7.83 3.39 -19.63
CA ARG A 172 -9.26 3.74 -19.78
C ARG A 172 -10.08 2.64 -20.47
N PHE A 173 -9.42 1.68 -21.13
CA PHE A 173 -10.07 0.62 -21.87
C PHE A 173 -10.28 -0.62 -20.99
N VAL A 174 -11.55 -1.00 -20.78
CA VAL A 174 -11.97 -2.13 -19.92
C VAL A 174 -11.33 -3.45 -20.32
N ARG A 175 -11.08 -3.68 -21.62
CA ARG A 175 -10.40 -4.90 -22.12
C ARG A 175 -9.00 -5.12 -21.54
N ASN A 176 -8.36 -4.07 -21.04
CA ASN A 176 -7.03 -4.12 -20.43
C ASN A 176 -7.10 -4.24 -18.90
N TRP A 177 -8.29 -4.22 -18.32
CA TRP A 177 -8.47 -4.33 -16.87
C TRP A 177 -8.34 -5.79 -16.45
N SER A 178 -7.81 -6.00 -15.25
CA SER A 178 -7.75 -7.32 -14.62
C SER A 178 -8.71 -7.32 -13.44
N PHE A 179 -9.63 -8.26 -13.38
CA PHE A 179 -10.67 -8.28 -12.36
C PHE A 179 -10.65 -9.55 -11.50
N ALA A 180 -11.23 -9.42 -10.32
CA ALA A 180 -11.50 -10.48 -9.36
C ALA A 180 -12.97 -10.40 -8.95
N TYR A 181 -13.62 -11.55 -8.77
CA TYR A 181 -14.94 -11.57 -8.15
C TYR A 181 -14.83 -11.79 -6.64
N THR A 182 -15.81 -11.31 -5.90
CA THR A 182 -15.97 -11.61 -4.48
C THR A 182 -16.71 -12.91 -4.28
N GLN A 183 -16.27 -13.74 -3.34
CA GLN A 183 -17.05 -14.86 -2.80
C GLN A 183 -18.08 -14.38 -1.77
N ASN A 184 -17.70 -13.41 -0.93
CA ASN A 184 -18.58 -12.77 0.06
C ASN A 184 -18.37 -11.25 0.00
N ALA A 185 -19.45 -10.50 0.17
CA ALA A 185 -19.42 -9.04 0.14
C ALA A 185 -20.11 -8.45 1.38
N ASP A 186 -19.77 -7.20 1.70
CA ASP A 186 -20.40 -6.38 2.75
C ASP A 186 -20.33 -6.97 4.17
N ILE A 187 -19.23 -7.66 4.50
CA ILE A 187 -18.96 -8.08 5.88
C ILE A 187 -18.52 -6.85 6.66
N LYS A 188 -19.28 -6.40 7.67
CA LYS A 188 -18.87 -5.25 8.50
C LYS A 188 -18.01 -5.70 9.67
N THR A 189 -16.92 -4.99 9.86
CA THR A 189 -16.05 -5.08 11.04
C THR A 189 -16.16 -3.79 11.85
N LYS A 190 -15.56 -3.76 13.04
CA LYS A 190 -15.57 -2.60 13.92
C LYS A 190 -15.11 -1.30 13.24
N ASN A 191 -14.16 -1.41 12.32
CA ASN A 191 -13.52 -0.29 11.66
C ASN A 191 -13.66 -0.32 10.13
N GLY A 192 -14.61 -1.05 9.55
CA GLY A 192 -14.73 -1.05 8.09
C GLY A 192 -15.62 -2.11 7.47
N ILE A 193 -15.37 -2.35 6.18
CA ILE A 193 -16.04 -3.36 5.36
C ILE A 193 -15.01 -4.32 4.78
N ILE A 194 -15.34 -5.59 4.75
CA ILE A 194 -14.59 -6.65 4.09
C ILE A 194 -15.42 -7.20 2.93
N HIS A 195 -14.74 -7.37 1.79
CA HIS A 195 -15.20 -8.14 0.63
C HIS A 195 -14.19 -9.26 0.40
N ILE A 196 -14.57 -10.51 0.62
CA ILE A 196 -13.67 -11.65 0.44
C ILE A 196 -13.62 -11.99 -1.05
N LEU A 197 -12.43 -11.93 -1.66
CA LEU A 197 -12.24 -12.31 -3.06
C LEU A 197 -12.30 -13.84 -3.22
N GLU A 198 -12.76 -14.31 -4.37
CA GLU A 198 -12.75 -15.74 -4.70
C GLU A 198 -11.34 -16.31 -4.73
N GLU A 199 -11.18 -17.57 -4.33
CA GLU A 199 -9.90 -18.28 -4.30
C GLU A 199 -9.17 -18.35 -5.64
N ARG A 200 -9.90 -18.27 -6.76
CA ARG A 200 -9.33 -18.30 -8.11
C ARG A 200 -8.63 -17.01 -8.51
N HIS A 201 -8.83 -15.92 -7.76
CA HIS A 201 -8.11 -14.68 -7.99
C HIS A 201 -6.61 -14.90 -7.78
N VAL A 202 -5.76 -14.30 -8.60
CA VAL A 202 -4.30 -14.33 -8.42
C VAL A 202 -3.83 -13.02 -7.80
N PHE A 203 -3.07 -13.12 -6.70
CA PHE A 203 -2.65 -11.94 -5.96
C PHE A 203 -1.85 -10.98 -6.85
N GLY A 204 -2.05 -9.69 -6.61
CA GLY A 204 -1.50 -8.61 -7.43
C GLY A 204 -2.02 -8.53 -8.87
N PHE A 205 -3.12 -9.21 -9.21
CA PHE A 205 -3.71 -9.22 -10.55
C PHE A 205 -2.68 -9.67 -11.60
N ASN A 206 -2.46 -8.90 -12.65
CA ASN A 206 -1.41 -9.15 -13.65
C ASN A 206 -0.08 -8.43 -13.33
N SER A 207 0.00 -7.70 -12.23
CA SER A 207 1.18 -6.89 -11.88
C SER A 207 2.19 -7.63 -11.02
N PHE A 208 1.78 -8.68 -10.27
CA PHE A 208 2.65 -9.34 -9.30
C PHE A 208 3.98 -9.79 -9.90
N THR A 209 3.94 -10.65 -10.93
CA THR A 209 5.16 -11.17 -11.55
C THR A 209 6.07 -10.06 -12.07
N GLY A 210 5.49 -9.04 -12.72
CA GLY A 210 6.25 -7.91 -13.25
C GLY A 210 6.83 -6.98 -12.19
N MET A 211 6.27 -6.94 -10.98
CA MET A 211 6.81 -6.16 -9.85
C MET A 211 7.80 -6.99 -9.01
N ALA A 212 7.56 -8.29 -8.87
CA ALA A 212 8.40 -9.23 -8.12
C ALA A 212 9.67 -9.63 -8.88
N PHE A 213 9.57 -9.72 -10.22
CA PHE A 213 10.66 -10.02 -11.13
C PHE A 213 10.55 -9.11 -12.36
N PRO A 214 10.84 -7.81 -12.19
CA PRO A 214 10.74 -6.85 -13.27
C PRO A 214 11.78 -7.16 -14.36
N LYS A 215 11.43 -6.87 -15.62
CA LYS A 215 12.34 -7.02 -16.78
C LYS A 215 13.65 -6.24 -16.61
N SER A 216 13.64 -5.20 -15.79
CA SER A 216 14.82 -4.55 -15.22
C SER A 216 14.69 -4.65 -13.70
N LEU A 217 15.70 -5.17 -12.99
CA LEU A 217 15.73 -5.39 -11.54
C LEU A 217 15.53 -4.15 -10.64
N GLU A 218 15.06 -3.02 -11.18
CA GLU A 218 14.82 -1.77 -10.46
C GLU A 218 13.66 -1.95 -9.47
N PRO A 219 13.93 -1.90 -8.15
CA PRO A 219 12.91 -2.01 -7.11
C PRO A 219 11.87 -0.88 -7.20
N PHE A 220 10.69 -1.14 -6.63
CA PHE A 220 9.61 -0.16 -6.59
C PHE A 220 10.12 1.20 -6.11
N GLN A 221 9.81 2.21 -6.91
CA GLN A 221 10.35 3.55 -6.80
C GLN A 221 9.17 4.50 -6.78
N GLY A 222 9.03 5.31 -5.73
CA GLY A 222 7.94 6.28 -5.69
C GLY A 222 7.86 7.08 -4.39
N PRO A 223 6.90 8.03 -4.31
CA PRO A 223 6.67 8.78 -3.09
C PRO A 223 6.24 7.86 -1.95
N TYR A 224 6.91 7.97 -0.81
CA TYR A 224 6.60 7.16 0.38
C TYR A 224 5.17 7.34 0.91
N LEU A 225 4.57 8.51 0.68
CA LEU A 225 3.18 8.78 1.02
C LEU A 225 2.18 8.18 0.01
N GLY A 226 2.67 7.57 -1.07
CA GLY A 226 1.88 7.04 -2.18
C GLY A 226 1.40 8.09 -3.19
N PHE A 227 1.74 9.37 -2.99
CA PHE A 227 1.41 10.47 -3.90
C PHE A 227 2.49 11.56 -3.89
N PRO A 228 2.68 12.31 -5.00
CA PRO A 228 3.63 13.42 -5.04
C PRO A 228 3.32 14.51 -4.00
N ILE A 229 4.35 15.06 -3.36
CA ILE A 229 4.18 16.14 -2.37
C ILE A 229 3.93 17.47 -3.10
N PRO A 230 2.84 18.20 -2.78
CA PRO A 230 2.54 19.46 -3.44
C PRO A 230 3.54 20.57 -3.05
N ILE A 231 3.99 21.34 -4.03
CA ILE A 231 4.80 22.56 -3.86
C ILE A 231 4.06 23.73 -4.55
N PRO A 232 3.79 24.87 -3.88
CA PRO A 232 4.20 25.25 -2.52
C PRO A 232 3.62 24.34 -1.42
N GLY A 233 4.35 24.18 -0.33
CA GLY A 233 3.98 23.24 0.73
C GLY A 233 5.15 22.84 1.63
N ILE A 234 4.91 21.83 2.47
CA ILE A 234 5.92 21.26 3.36
C ILE A 234 6.33 19.89 2.83
N VAL A 235 7.64 19.69 2.70
CA VAL A 235 8.27 18.39 2.44
C VAL A 235 8.96 17.97 3.73
N ASN A 236 8.40 17.00 4.45
CA ASN A 236 9.07 16.46 5.65
C ASN A 236 10.23 15.56 5.22
N ALA A 237 11.34 15.65 5.94
CA ALA A 237 12.56 14.94 5.55
C ALA A 237 12.38 13.42 5.55
N ALA A 238 11.64 12.91 6.54
CA ALA A 238 11.38 11.49 6.75
C ALA A 238 10.45 10.88 5.67
N ASP A 239 9.80 11.70 4.84
CA ASP A 239 8.90 11.27 3.75
C ASP A 239 9.63 11.10 2.40
N PHE A 240 10.96 10.89 2.41
CA PHE A 240 11.72 10.64 1.18
C PHE A 240 11.16 9.44 0.42
N ASP A 241 11.33 9.41 -0.89
CA ASP A 241 10.82 8.35 -1.75
C ASP A 241 11.26 6.97 -1.26
N GLU A 242 10.37 6.00 -1.37
CA GLU A 242 10.74 4.61 -1.22
C GLU A 242 11.43 4.09 -2.47
N GLY A 243 12.40 3.20 -2.25
CA GLY A 243 13.16 2.53 -3.28
C GLY A 243 14.58 2.20 -2.84
N PRO A 244 15.42 1.73 -3.75
CA PRO A 244 16.79 1.30 -3.43
C PRO A 244 17.69 2.43 -3.02
N VAL A 245 18.71 2.07 -2.24
CA VAL A 245 19.94 2.85 -2.11
C VAL A 245 20.52 3.13 -3.51
N ASN A 246 21.01 4.35 -3.71
CA ASN A 246 21.48 4.95 -4.96
C ASN A 246 20.40 5.20 -6.03
N ILE A 247 19.13 4.89 -5.76
CA ILE A 247 18.01 5.21 -6.64
C ILE A 247 17.07 6.23 -5.98
N ALA A 248 16.49 5.91 -4.81
CA ALA A 248 15.57 6.79 -4.08
C ALA A 248 16.27 7.65 -3.01
N TYR A 249 17.37 7.14 -2.47
CA TYR A 249 18.23 7.87 -1.56
C TYR A 249 19.65 7.31 -1.65
N ARG A 250 20.65 8.03 -1.19
CA ARG A 250 22.00 7.51 -0.95
C ARG A 250 22.39 7.85 0.47
N VAL A 251 22.89 6.84 1.15
CA VAL A 251 23.42 6.92 2.50
C VAL A 251 24.77 6.22 2.53
N ALA A 252 25.80 6.88 3.04
CA ALA A 252 27.11 6.25 3.25
C ALA A 252 27.18 5.49 4.57
N ASN A 253 26.37 5.87 5.57
CA ASN A 253 26.31 5.23 6.88
C ASN A 253 24.88 4.81 7.24
N ALA A 254 24.59 3.52 7.14
CA ALA A 254 23.29 2.90 7.43
C ALA A 254 23.11 2.52 8.92
N SER A 255 23.71 3.27 9.85
CA SER A 255 23.67 2.97 11.29
C SER A 255 22.64 3.81 12.05
N GLY A 256 21.68 4.40 11.33
CA GLY A 256 20.70 5.31 11.91
C GLY A 256 19.52 4.60 12.56
N GLY A 257 18.65 5.37 13.22
CA GLY A 257 17.40 4.85 13.79
C GLY A 257 16.34 4.50 12.75
N HIS A 258 15.31 3.75 13.14
CA HIS A 258 14.19 3.37 12.27
C HIS A 258 12.84 3.71 12.91
N ALA A 259 12.75 4.89 13.52
CA ALA A 259 11.59 5.28 14.32
C ALA A 259 10.32 5.51 13.50
N TYR A 260 10.48 5.87 12.22
CA TYR A 260 9.36 6.07 11.29
C TYR A 260 9.26 4.98 10.24
N ARG A 261 10.39 4.56 9.70
CA ARG A 261 10.50 3.67 8.55
C ARG A 261 11.74 2.77 8.64
N PRO A 262 11.68 1.55 8.09
CA PRO A 262 12.72 0.53 8.25
C PRO A 262 13.93 0.72 7.33
N ASP A 263 13.81 1.57 6.31
CA ASP A 263 14.87 1.95 5.39
C ASP A 263 15.72 3.10 5.92
N ASP A 264 16.92 3.24 5.32
CA ASP A 264 17.86 4.32 5.56
C ASP A 264 17.59 5.54 4.65
N PRO A 265 18.19 6.72 4.92
CA PRO A 265 18.93 7.09 6.13
C PRO A 265 18.04 7.09 7.36
N GLY A 266 18.66 6.89 8.52
CA GLY A 266 17.92 6.68 9.74
C GLY A 266 16.97 7.81 10.09
N THR A 267 15.78 7.42 10.55
CA THR A 267 14.74 8.30 11.07
C THR A 267 14.68 8.20 12.59
N GLU A 268 14.57 9.35 13.25
CA GLU A 268 14.39 9.45 14.70
C GLU A 268 13.25 10.43 15.04
N THR A 269 12.70 10.30 16.25
CA THR A 269 11.68 11.22 16.74
C THR A 269 12.26 12.63 16.85
N CYS A 270 11.59 13.61 16.23
CA CYS A 270 11.98 15.00 16.33
C CYS A 270 11.43 15.62 17.63
N SER A 271 12.29 16.27 18.42
CA SER A 271 11.91 16.94 19.67
C SER A 271 10.87 18.06 19.48
N THR A 272 10.79 18.59 18.26
CA THR A 272 9.80 19.61 17.86
C THR A 272 8.89 19.10 16.72
N GLY A 273 8.77 17.78 16.60
CA GLY A 273 7.97 17.13 15.58
C GLY A 273 6.50 17.48 15.68
N ASP A 274 5.88 17.74 14.53
CA ASP A 274 4.45 18.00 14.40
C ASP A 274 3.91 17.27 13.17
N ALA A 275 2.66 16.80 13.21
CA ALA A 275 2.07 16.05 12.10
C ALA A 275 1.48 16.96 11.01
N GLN A 276 2.04 18.14 10.76
CA GLN A 276 1.39 19.20 9.96
C GLN A 276 0.99 18.77 8.54
N VAL A 277 1.74 17.85 7.91
CA VAL A 277 1.44 17.35 6.55
C VAL A 277 1.29 15.84 6.49
N SER A 278 2.10 15.12 7.24
CA SER A 278 2.13 13.65 7.26
C SER A 278 2.55 13.16 8.64
N LYS A 279 2.49 11.84 8.85
CA LYS A 279 3.09 11.21 10.03
C LYS A 279 4.60 11.44 10.10
N GLY A 280 5.27 11.59 8.96
CA GLY A 280 6.72 11.87 8.89
C GLY A 280 7.12 13.19 9.52
N GLY A 281 6.19 14.14 9.69
CA GLY A 281 6.47 15.40 10.37
C GLY A 281 6.82 15.26 11.87
N LEU A 282 6.53 14.11 12.49
CA LEU A 282 6.98 13.79 13.85
C LEU A 282 8.45 13.37 13.93
N TYR A 283 9.13 13.22 12.79
CA TYR A 283 10.45 12.60 12.69
C TYR A 283 11.41 13.45 11.89
N ASN A 284 12.70 13.30 12.15
CA ASN A 284 13.77 13.87 11.32
C ASN A 284 14.63 12.76 10.71
N VAL A 285 15.34 13.10 9.64
CA VAL A 285 16.45 12.31 9.14
C VAL A 285 17.73 12.74 9.85
N GLY A 286 18.55 11.77 10.25
CA GLY A 286 19.84 11.99 10.90
C GLY A 286 20.94 11.08 10.38
N TRP A 287 22.06 11.00 11.12
CA TRP A 287 23.24 10.19 10.78
C TRP A 287 23.82 10.48 9.38
N THR A 288 23.71 11.74 8.97
CA THR A 288 24.07 12.17 7.62
C THR A 288 25.58 12.12 7.39
N THR A 289 25.98 11.82 6.16
CA THR A 289 27.37 11.86 5.68
C THR A 289 27.49 12.76 4.44
N GLY A 290 28.67 13.35 4.23
CA GLY A 290 28.94 14.13 3.02
C GLY A 290 28.72 13.31 1.74
N GLY A 291 27.94 13.86 0.81
CA GLY A 291 27.53 13.21 -0.43
C GLY A 291 26.21 12.44 -0.34
N ASP A 292 25.61 12.30 0.84
CA ASP A 292 24.30 11.67 1.00
C ASP A 292 23.21 12.49 0.32
N TRP A 293 22.14 11.82 -0.08
CA TRP A 293 21.01 12.50 -0.69
C TRP A 293 19.69 11.76 -0.50
N LEU A 294 18.61 12.53 -0.52
CA LEU A 294 17.23 12.07 -0.41
C LEU A 294 16.46 12.55 -1.62
N ARG A 295 15.69 11.67 -2.26
CA ARG A 295 14.79 12.04 -3.35
C ARG A 295 13.36 12.13 -2.84
N TYR A 296 12.58 13.05 -3.39
CA TYR A 296 11.15 13.21 -3.15
C TYR A 296 10.44 13.38 -4.47
N THR A 297 9.37 12.64 -4.71
CA THR A 297 8.45 12.89 -5.80
C THR A 297 7.56 14.04 -5.41
N VAL A 298 7.61 15.14 -6.18
CA VAL A 298 6.88 16.38 -5.91
C VAL A 298 5.97 16.74 -7.08
N ASP A 299 4.91 17.51 -6.82
CA ASP A 299 4.05 18.13 -7.84
C ASP A 299 4.06 19.64 -7.64
N ILE A 300 4.78 20.34 -8.51
CA ILE A 300 5.01 21.79 -8.42
C ILE A 300 3.92 22.51 -9.19
N ALA A 301 3.09 23.25 -8.47
CA ALA A 301 1.89 23.87 -9.02
C ALA A 301 2.18 24.86 -10.16
N GLU A 302 3.25 25.64 -10.05
CA GLU A 302 3.60 26.72 -10.99
C GLU A 302 5.11 26.90 -11.14
N ALA A 303 5.63 27.08 -12.36
CA ALA A 303 7.05 27.34 -12.58
C ALA A 303 7.45 28.74 -12.06
N GLY A 304 8.67 28.89 -11.50
CA GLY A 304 9.21 30.19 -11.06
C GLY A 304 10.05 30.09 -9.80
N ASP A 305 10.29 31.23 -9.15
CA ASP A 305 11.12 31.31 -7.95
C ASP A 305 10.33 31.02 -6.67
N TYR A 306 10.99 30.35 -5.74
CA TYR A 306 10.47 29.94 -4.45
C TYR A 306 11.47 30.26 -3.35
N GLU A 307 10.97 30.74 -2.23
CA GLU A 307 11.67 30.68 -0.96
C GLU A 307 11.63 29.24 -0.45
N VAL A 308 12.77 28.75 0.05
CA VAL A 308 12.86 27.47 0.75
C VAL A 308 13.41 27.67 2.15
N ASN A 309 12.68 27.19 3.15
CA ASN A 309 13.07 27.23 4.56
C ASN A 309 13.35 25.80 5.06
N LEU A 310 14.62 25.53 5.34
CA LEU A 310 15.10 24.24 5.85
C LEU A 310 15.16 24.27 7.36
N ARG A 311 14.50 23.31 8.02
CA ARG A 311 14.57 23.11 9.46
C ARG A 311 15.65 22.09 9.78
N THR A 312 16.76 22.52 10.38
CA THR A 312 17.93 21.68 10.66
C THR A 312 18.41 21.82 12.11
N ALA A 313 19.14 20.81 12.58
CA ALA A 313 19.83 20.78 13.87
C ALA A 313 21.19 20.09 13.69
N GLY A 314 22.19 20.33 14.53
CA GLY A 314 23.51 19.73 14.33
C GLY A 314 24.56 20.15 15.33
N GLY A 315 25.54 19.26 15.57
CA GLY A 315 26.71 19.55 16.41
C GLY A 315 27.82 20.33 15.70
N GLY A 316 27.77 20.43 14.38
CA GLY A 316 28.74 21.14 13.55
C GLY A 316 28.08 21.82 12.36
N ASP A 317 28.87 22.51 11.55
CA ASP A 317 28.38 23.16 10.34
C ASP A 317 28.18 22.12 9.22
N GLY A 318 27.13 22.33 8.43
CA GLY A 318 26.76 21.54 7.27
C GLY A 318 26.35 22.40 6.07
N ILE A 319 26.13 21.76 4.93
CA ILE A 319 25.72 22.41 3.68
C ILE A 319 24.76 21.49 2.92
N ILE A 320 23.61 22.04 2.54
CA ILE A 320 22.63 21.38 1.67
C ILE A 320 22.51 22.15 0.35
N TYR A 321 22.19 21.47 -0.75
CA TYR A 321 21.63 22.12 -1.95
C TYR A 321 20.53 21.25 -2.56
N LEU A 322 19.73 21.85 -3.44
CA LEU A 322 18.58 21.20 -4.06
C LEU A 322 18.80 20.99 -5.55
N GLU A 323 18.27 19.88 -6.06
CA GLU A 323 18.18 19.61 -7.49
C GLU A 323 16.75 19.19 -7.87
N ILE A 324 16.37 19.47 -9.11
CA ILE A 324 15.17 18.92 -9.75
C ILE A 324 15.63 18.08 -10.94
N ASP A 325 15.24 16.81 -10.95
CA ASP A 325 15.61 15.83 -11.98
C ASP A 325 17.13 15.79 -12.26
N GLY A 326 17.93 15.92 -11.20
CA GLY A 326 19.40 15.94 -11.25
C GLY A 326 20.02 17.27 -11.67
N ASN A 327 19.22 18.31 -11.95
CA ASN A 327 19.71 19.65 -12.25
C ASN A 327 19.66 20.53 -11.02
N ARG A 328 20.76 21.20 -10.69
CA ARG A 328 20.85 22.08 -9.54
C ARG A 328 19.91 23.29 -9.66
N VAL A 329 19.07 23.51 -8.65
CA VAL A 329 18.06 24.59 -8.61
C VAL A 329 18.26 25.59 -7.48
N SER A 330 19.20 25.35 -6.56
CA SER A 330 19.51 26.26 -5.45
C SER A 330 21.02 26.53 -5.34
N PRO A 331 21.43 27.65 -4.71
CA PRO A 331 22.79 27.81 -4.22
C PRO A 331 23.09 26.81 -3.09
N ASP A 332 24.33 26.84 -2.58
CA ASP A 332 24.64 26.15 -1.33
C ASP A 332 23.87 26.84 -0.19
N ILE A 333 23.23 26.04 0.65
CA ILE A 333 22.46 26.49 1.81
C ILE A 333 23.24 26.07 3.06
N PRO A 334 23.93 27.00 3.73
CA PRO A 334 24.64 26.71 4.96
C PRO A 334 23.68 26.29 6.07
N THR A 335 24.06 25.28 6.83
CA THR A 335 23.36 24.81 8.04
C THR A 335 24.32 24.93 9.23
N PRO A 336 24.47 26.12 9.84
CA PRO A 336 25.43 26.29 10.92
C PRO A 336 25.03 25.48 12.15
N SER A 337 26.03 25.11 12.97
CA SER A 337 25.85 24.36 14.20
C SER A 337 24.79 25.00 15.11
N THR A 338 23.95 24.15 15.70
CA THR A 338 22.95 24.56 16.71
C THR A 338 23.34 24.14 18.12
N GLY A 339 24.50 23.49 18.28
CA GLY A 339 24.98 22.98 19.56
C GLY A 339 24.30 21.69 20.03
N GLY A 340 23.39 21.10 19.24
CA GLY A 340 22.73 19.84 19.59
C GLY A 340 21.88 19.25 18.47
N TRP A 341 21.83 17.92 18.39
CA TRP A 341 21.14 17.15 17.34
C TRP A 341 19.62 17.32 17.30
N GLN A 342 19.04 17.85 18.38
CA GLN A 342 17.61 18.11 18.52
C GLN A 342 17.34 19.59 18.90
N THR A 343 18.33 20.47 18.69
CA THR A 343 18.21 21.93 18.85
C THR A 343 18.02 22.54 17.47
N TRP A 344 16.83 23.03 17.17
CA TRP A 344 16.42 23.29 15.78
C TRP A 344 16.48 24.76 15.38
N ARG A 345 16.98 25.03 14.17
CA ARG A 345 16.98 26.36 13.51
C ARG A 345 16.41 26.28 12.11
N SER A 346 16.00 27.43 11.57
CA SER A 346 15.56 27.59 10.18
C SER A 346 16.65 28.29 9.35
N ASN A 347 16.92 27.76 8.17
CA ASN A 347 17.84 28.34 7.18
C ASN A 347 17.06 28.63 5.91
N ILE A 348 17.05 29.88 5.48
CA ILE A 348 16.25 30.36 4.35
C ILE A 348 17.15 30.55 3.13
N SER A 349 16.66 30.14 1.97
CA SER A 349 17.30 30.37 0.67
C SER A 349 16.24 30.50 -0.43
N THR A 350 16.67 30.60 -1.68
CA THR A 350 15.82 30.64 -2.86
C THR A 350 16.15 29.51 -3.83
N CYS A 351 15.17 29.08 -4.61
CA CYS A 351 15.35 28.13 -5.70
C CYS A 351 14.38 28.43 -6.85
N THR A 352 14.76 28.03 -8.07
CA THR A 352 13.92 28.18 -9.26
C THR A 352 13.38 26.81 -9.66
N LEU A 353 12.06 26.65 -9.66
CA LEU A 353 11.40 25.35 -9.85
C LEU A 353 10.58 25.31 -11.15
N PRO A 354 10.60 24.21 -11.92
CA PRO A 354 9.69 23.98 -13.05
C PRO A 354 8.29 23.57 -12.58
N GLN A 355 7.28 23.70 -13.44
CA GLN A 355 5.91 23.23 -13.15
C GLN A 355 5.77 21.73 -13.44
N GLY A 356 5.01 21.03 -12.60
CA GLY A 356 4.58 19.66 -12.83
C GLY A 356 5.23 18.66 -11.87
N LYS A 357 5.18 17.38 -12.26
CA LYS A 357 5.71 16.28 -11.46
C LYS A 357 7.19 16.09 -11.70
N HIS A 358 7.97 16.12 -10.63
CA HIS A 358 9.43 16.11 -10.69
C HIS A 358 10.03 15.31 -9.52
N PHE A 359 11.30 14.92 -9.66
CA PHE A 359 12.10 14.42 -8.56
C PHE A 359 12.92 15.55 -7.94
N LEU A 360 12.56 15.94 -6.72
CA LEU A 360 13.34 16.83 -5.88
C LEU A 360 14.43 16.02 -5.17
N PHE A 361 15.68 16.40 -5.33
CA PHE A 361 16.80 15.85 -4.57
C PHE A 361 17.27 16.87 -3.54
N VAL A 362 17.43 16.40 -2.30
CA VAL A 362 18.13 17.11 -1.24
C VAL A 362 19.51 16.53 -1.12
N ARG A 363 20.52 17.33 -1.43
CA ARG A 363 21.93 16.91 -1.47
C ARG A 363 22.63 17.41 -0.22
N ILE A 364 23.18 16.48 0.57
CA ILE A 364 23.97 16.78 1.77
C ILE A 364 25.42 16.92 1.33
N LYS A 365 25.82 18.13 0.93
CA LYS A 365 27.20 18.41 0.49
C LYS A 365 28.19 18.27 1.65
N GLN A 366 27.82 18.78 2.81
CA GLN A 366 28.57 18.67 4.06
C GLN A 366 27.60 18.27 5.17
N ALA A 367 27.98 17.25 5.97
CA ALA A 367 27.14 16.64 6.99
C ALA A 367 27.11 17.45 8.30
N ASN A 368 27.05 16.77 9.45
CA ASN A 368 26.87 17.33 10.80
C ASN A 368 25.49 17.92 11.03
N LEU A 369 24.48 17.45 10.29
CA LEU A 369 23.11 17.94 10.40
C LEU A 369 22.10 16.80 10.49
N ASN A 370 21.03 17.07 11.22
CA ASN A 370 19.72 16.47 11.12
C ASN A 370 18.82 17.41 10.29
N LEU A 371 17.96 16.83 9.45
CA LEU A 371 16.97 17.55 8.65
C LEU A 371 15.58 17.13 9.07
N HIS A 372 14.74 18.08 9.47
CA HIS A 372 13.35 17.82 9.87
C HIS A 372 12.38 18.03 8.72
N ARG A 373 12.40 19.21 8.09
CA ARG A 373 11.48 19.57 7.00
C ARG A 373 12.02 20.70 6.14
N MET A 374 11.42 20.85 4.97
CA MET A 374 11.61 21.96 4.05
C MET A 374 10.25 22.57 3.75
N ILE A 375 10.15 23.89 3.81
CA ILE A 375 8.92 24.62 3.48
C ILE A 375 9.19 25.46 2.25
N PHE A 376 8.39 25.25 1.20
CA PHE A 376 8.47 25.99 -0.06
C PHE A 376 7.33 26.99 -0.15
N LYS A 377 7.67 28.24 -0.43
CA LYS A 377 6.72 29.32 -0.66
C LYS A 377 7.03 30.01 -1.98
N LYS A 378 6.01 30.16 -2.84
CA LYS A 378 6.13 30.92 -4.09
C LYS A 378 6.51 32.37 -3.78
N LEU A 379 7.45 32.94 -4.53
CA LEU A 379 7.84 34.35 -4.45
C LEU A 379 6.99 35.25 -5.35
#